data_AF-A0A5A9ZBE3-F1
#
_entry.id   AF-A0A5A9ZBE3-F1
#
_cell.length_a   1.000
_cell.length_b   1.000
_cell.length_c   1.000
_cell.angle_alpha   90.00
_cell.angle_beta   90.00
_cell.angle_gamma   90.00
#
_symmetry.space_group_name_H-M   'P 1'
#
loop_
_entity.id
_entity.type
_entity.pdbx_description
1 polymer ?
#
loop_
_entity_poly.entity_id
_entity_poly.type
_entity_poly.pdbx_seq_one_letter_code
_entity_poly.pdbx_strand_id
1 'polypeptide(L)'
;MKKLGLIIAVSIGLSACASGMNGGTMPGNSNNIVTQYPIEAAMLNIYTKARSQSLVATVGNQTASADIKVTPKGSMVFNNKQVQGAEVNTINKVNNQITDQSVAINYFTLNPLVFHGFTDSSGKYSLSNQTTTIPKMATVGSSSKLITEDVYADRSMRKKIGTYNQDWSLTRDSNNTAWFCIETSANLLLNNDPNGTSSECYKINARGDILDSKVTISQPTVNGAKTIVFTSR
;
A
#
# COMPACT_ATOMS: atom_id res chain seq x y z
N MET A 1 54.34 -20.76 -21.86
CA MET A 1 54.09 -21.50 -23.10
C MET A 1 52.91 -22.44 -22.92
N LYS A 2 51.85 -22.24 -23.73
CA LYS A 2 50.78 -23.16 -24.18
C LYS A 2 50.15 -24.19 -23.20
N LYS A 3 48.83 -24.02 -22.97
CA LYS A 3 47.68 -24.91 -23.30
C LYS A 3 46.40 -24.23 -22.77
N LEU A 4 45.52 -23.67 -23.63
CA LEU A 4 44.30 -24.27 -24.22
C LEU A 4 43.39 -24.93 -23.15
N GLY A 5 42.14 -24.52 -22.97
CA GLY A 5 41.09 -24.70 -23.99
C GLY A 5 39.92 -23.71 -24.00
N LEU A 6 39.26 -23.76 -25.16
CA LEU A 6 38.27 -22.90 -25.80
C LEU A 6 36.82 -23.19 -25.37
N ILE A 7 35.96 -22.15 -25.48
CA ILE A 7 34.57 -22.13 -26.03
C ILE A 7 33.50 -22.85 -25.19
N ILE A 8 32.41 -22.21 -24.77
CA ILE A 8 31.20 -21.96 -25.57
C ILE A 8 30.63 -20.55 -25.33
N ALA A 9 30.47 -19.80 -26.42
CA ALA A 9 29.51 -18.71 -26.51
C ALA A 9 28.12 -19.31 -26.78
N VAL A 10 27.14 -18.99 -25.92
CA VAL A 10 25.73 -18.94 -26.31
C VAL A 10 25.23 -17.57 -25.88
N SER A 11 25.12 -16.70 -26.87
CA SER A 11 24.25 -15.54 -26.81
C SER A 11 22.85 -15.95 -27.28
N ILE A 12 21.88 -15.14 -26.88
CA ILE A 12 20.48 -15.06 -27.33
C ILE A 12 19.47 -15.86 -26.48
N GLY A 13 18.60 -15.10 -25.82
CA GLY A 13 17.41 -15.58 -25.13
C GLY A 13 16.58 -14.48 -24.47
N LEU A 14 16.36 -13.35 -25.16
CA LEU A 14 15.27 -12.42 -24.85
C LEU A 14 13.94 -13.16 -25.03
N SER A 15 13.17 -13.36 -23.96
CA SER A 15 11.71 -13.60 -24.00
C SER A 15 11.18 -13.54 -22.56
N ALA A 16 10.13 -12.82 -22.19
CA ALA A 16 9.01 -12.33 -22.98
C ALA A 16 8.60 -10.92 -22.52
N CYS A 17 8.75 -9.93 -23.41
CA CYS A 17 7.77 -8.85 -23.48
C CYS A 17 6.52 -9.48 -24.11
N ALA A 18 5.43 -9.54 -23.37
CA ALA A 18 4.13 -9.92 -23.90
C ALA A 18 3.76 -8.92 -25.02
N SER A 19 3.94 -9.35 -26.27
CA SER A 19 3.40 -8.70 -27.45
C SER A 19 2.46 -9.70 -28.11
N GLY A 20 1.18 -9.46 -27.87
CA GLY A 20 0.08 -10.25 -28.41
C GLY A 20 -1.12 -9.35 -28.57
N MET A 21 -1.04 -8.38 -29.48
CA MET A 21 -2.20 -7.80 -30.15
C MET A 21 -1.75 -7.24 -31.51
N ASN A 22 -2.06 -8.01 -32.55
CA ASN A 22 -1.84 -7.69 -33.95
C ASN A 22 -2.60 -6.43 -34.36
N GLY A 23 -1.98 -5.71 -35.29
CA GLY A 23 -2.42 -4.41 -35.78
C GLY A 23 -3.76 -4.38 -36.50
N GLY A 24 -4.30 -3.17 -36.52
CA GLY A 24 -5.44 -2.77 -37.32
C GLY A 24 -5.70 -1.29 -37.07
N THR A 25 -5.21 -0.43 -37.97
CA THR A 25 -5.66 0.95 -38.24
C THR A 25 -5.72 1.95 -37.07
N MET A 26 -5.04 3.10 -37.20
CA MET A 26 -5.50 4.31 -36.51
C MET A 26 -6.88 4.70 -37.07
N PRO A 27 -7.89 4.84 -36.19
CA PRO A 27 -8.80 5.97 -36.28
C PRO A 27 -8.74 6.80 -34.99
N GLY A 28 -9.03 8.10 -35.14
CA GLY A 28 -8.73 9.15 -34.16
C GLY A 28 -9.35 9.01 -32.77
N ASN A 29 -8.76 9.77 -31.85
CA ASN A 29 -9.32 10.23 -30.57
C ASN A 29 -10.42 9.34 -29.95
N SER A 30 -10.10 8.08 -29.66
CA SER A 30 -11.02 7.21 -28.93
C SER A 30 -10.88 7.51 -27.44
N ASN A 31 -11.96 8.03 -26.83
CA ASN A 31 -12.21 8.07 -25.38
C ASN A 31 -12.27 6.65 -24.80
N ASN A 32 -11.19 5.87 -24.89
CA ASN A 32 -11.15 4.51 -24.37
C ASN A 32 -11.11 4.57 -22.85
N ILE A 33 -12.21 4.15 -22.23
CA ILE A 33 -12.37 4.09 -20.79
C ILE A 33 -11.78 2.77 -20.29
N VAL A 34 -10.80 2.85 -19.40
CA VAL A 34 -10.27 1.70 -18.66
C VAL A 34 -11.32 1.26 -17.64
N THR A 35 -11.72 -0.01 -17.72
CA THR A 35 -12.77 -0.57 -16.86
C THR A 35 -12.23 -1.51 -15.79
N GLN A 36 -11.01 -2.01 -15.95
CA GLN A 36 -10.34 -2.92 -15.03
C GLN A 36 -8.92 -2.45 -14.69
N TYR A 37 -8.52 -2.66 -13.45
CA TYR A 37 -7.22 -2.25 -12.92
C TYR A 37 -6.52 -3.41 -12.19
N PRO A 38 -5.18 -3.50 -12.25
CA PRO A 38 -4.43 -4.59 -11.66
C PRO A 38 -4.23 -4.40 -10.15
N ILE A 39 -5.17 -4.89 -9.34
CA ILE A 39 -5.21 -4.68 -7.88
C ILE A 39 -4.01 -5.29 -7.16
N GLU A 40 -3.68 -6.57 -7.44
CA GLU A 40 -2.51 -7.22 -6.81
C GLU A 40 -1.21 -6.46 -7.13
N ALA A 41 -1.05 -5.98 -8.37
CA ALA A 41 0.13 -5.21 -8.77
C ALA A 41 0.18 -3.82 -8.12
N ALA A 42 -0.96 -3.14 -8.04
CA ALA A 42 -1.07 -1.86 -7.34
C ALA A 42 -0.70 -2.00 -5.86
N MET A 43 -1.27 -3.01 -5.18
CA MET A 43 -0.99 -3.28 -3.78
C MET A 43 0.48 -3.68 -3.55
N LEU A 44 1.05 -4.48 -4.45
CA LEU A 44 2.48 -4.81 -4.40
C LEU A 44 3.36 -3.56 -4.55
N ASN A 45 3.00 -2.65 -5.46
CA ASN A 45 3.73 -1.42 -5.70
C ASN A 45 3.71 -0.48 -4.48
N ILE A 46 2.70 -0.56 -3.59
CA ILE A 46 2.67 0.22 -2.34
C ILE A 46 3.89 -0.10 -1.46
N TYR A 47 4.32 -1.37 -1.43
CA TYR A 47 5.35 -1.87 -0.51
C TYR A 47 6.70 -2.16 -1.17
N THR A 48 6.72 -2.41 -2.49
CA THR A 48 7.96 -2.84 -3.19
C THR A 48 8.63 -1.74 -4.00
N LYS A 49 7.97 -0.59 -4.23
CA LYS A 49 8.59 0.57 -4.86
C LYS A 49 8.98 1.58 -3.77
N ALA A 50 10.25 1.96 -3.75
CA ALA A 50 10.69 3.06 -2.90
C ALA A 50 9.94 4.34 -3.28
N ARG A 51 9.37 5.03 -2.29
CA ARG A 51 8.63 6.28 -2.49
C ARG A 51 8.74 7.19 -1.28
N SER A 52 8.61 8.48 -1.54
CA SER A 52 8.44 9.51 -0.51
C SER A 52 7.26 10.38 -0.91
N GLN A 53 6.37 10.65 0.04
CA GLN A 53 5.18 11.47 -0.17
C GLN A 53 4.99 12.39 1.05
N SER A 54 4.53 13.61 0.80
CA SER A 54 4.12 14.55 1.85
C SER A 54 2.65 14.85 1.66
N LEU A 55 1.82 14.35 2.58
CA LEU A 55 0.38 14.56 2.54
C LEU A 55 0.01 15.68 3.49
N VAL A 56 -0.87 16.58 3.07
CA VAL A 56 -1.20 17.79 3.84
C VAL A 56 -2.70 18.01 3.94
N ALA A 57 -3.13 18.48 5.09
CA ALA A 57 -4.49 18.89 5.38
C ALA A 57 -4.50 20.24 6.12
N THR A 58 -5.56 21.03 5.91
CA THR A 58 -5.84 22.22 6.74
C THR A 58 -6.94 21.85 7.74
N VAL A 59 -6.68 22.04 9.03
CA VAL A 59 -7.62 21.75 10.12
C VAL A 59 -7.83 23.03 10.93
N GLY A 60 -8.93 23.74 10.65
CA GLY A 60 -9.13 25.09 11.18
C GLY A 60 -8.04 26.03 10.66
N ASN A 61 -7.30 26.67 11.56
CA ASN A 61 -6.19 27.57 11.21
C ASN A 61 -4.81 26.89 11.25
N GLN A 62 -4.77 25.56 11.37
CA GLN A 62 -3.52 24.80 11.44
C GLN A 62 -3.30 23.98 10.18
N THR A 63 -2.04 23.83 9.81
CA THR A 63 -1.62 22.93 8.72
C THR A 63 -1.06 21.66 9.33
N ALA A 64 -1.70 20.54 9.07
CA ALA A 64 -1.22 19.22 9.44
C ALA A 64 -0.57 18.54 8.23
N SER A 65 0.51 17.78 8.45
CA SER A 65 1.13 16.98 7.39
C SER A 65 1.62 15.63 7.88
N ALA A 66 1.61 14.64 6.99
CA ALA A 66 2.22 13.34 7.17
C ALA A 66 3.25 13.11 6.07
N ASP A 67 4.54 13.09 6.45
CA ASP A 67 5.63 12.76 5.54
C ASP A 67 5.88 11.26 5.62
N ILE A 68 5.60 10.54 4.54
CA ILE A 68 5.66 9.09 4.45
C ILE A 68 6.80 8.69 3.54
N LYS A 69 7.67 7.79 4.01
CA LYS A 69 8.74 7.18 3.22
C LYS A 69 8.63 5.66 3.29
N VAL A 70 8.53 5.03 2.12
CA VAL A 70 8.55 3.56 1.98
C VAL A 70 9.90 3.11 1.46
N THR A 71 10.51 2.15 2.15
CA THR A 71 11.80 1.55 1.80
C THR A 71 11.68 0.03 1.79
N PRO A 72 11.76 -0.63 0.62
CA PRO A 72 11.82 -2.09 0.54
C PRO A 72 13.06 -2.65 1.28
N LYS A 73 12.89 -3.73 2.03
CA LYS A 73 13.95 -4.35 2.86
C LYS A 73 14.47 -5.68 2.31
N GLY A 74 13.78 -6.26 1.33
CA GLY A 74 14.11 -7.58 0.78
C GLY A 74 13.71 -8.72 1.73
N SER A 75 14.40 -9.86 1.62
CA SER A 75 14.08 -11.08 2.38
C SER A 75 14.35 -10.93 3.87
N MET A 76 13.40 -11.39 4.68
CA MET A 76 13.39 -11.32 6.14
C MET A 76 12.77 -12.58 6.74
N VAL A 77 12.89 -12.73 8.07
CA VAL A 77 12.15 -13.73 8.84
C VAL A 77 11.14 -13.05 9.75
N PHE A 78 9.89 -13.50 9.70
CA PHE A 78 8.81 -13.02 10.56
C PHE A 78 7.93 -14.18 10.99
N ASN A 79 7.68 -14.31 12.30
CA ASN A 79 6.90 -15.41 12.88
C ASN A 79 7.31 -16.80 12.34
N ASN A 80 8.63 -17.05 12.30
CA ASN A 80 9.24 -18.27 11.77
C ASN A 80 8.99 -18.56 10.27
N LYS A 81 8.57 -17.55 9.49
CA LYS A 81 8.37 -17.64 8.04
C LYS A 81 9.38 -16.78 7.29
N GLN A 82 9.86 -17.27 6.15
CA GLN A 82 10.61 -16.47 5.20
C GLN A 82 9.63 -15.55 4.44
N VAL A 83 9.87 -14.26 4.50
CA VAL A 83 8.99 -13.20 3.98
C VAL A 83 9.80 -12.10 3.31
N GLN A 84 9.14 -11.15 2.68
CA GLN A 84 9.69 -9.85 2.31
C GLN A 84 9.29 -8.80 3.35
N GLY A 85 10.08 -7.74 3.46
CA GLY A 85 9.79 -6.59 4.31
C GLY A 85 9.71 -5.27 3.56
N ALA A 86 8.85 -4.37 4.02
CA ALA A 86 8.84 -2.96 3.61
C ALA A 86 8.75 -2.07 4.84
N GLU A 87 9.72 -1.19 5.01
CA GLU A 87 9.75 -0.21 6.08
C GLU A 87 8.98 1.04 5.65
N VAL A 88 8.05 1.49 6.49
CA VAL A 88 7.24 2.69 6.33
C VAL A 88 7.58 3.62 7.50
N ASN A 89 8.24 4.72 7.19
CA ASN A 89 8.53 5.79 8.14
C ASN A 89 7.54 6.93 7.92
N THR A 90 6.83 7.31 8.96
CA THR A 90 5.83 8.38 8.95
C THR A 90 6.22 9.44 9.97
N ILE A 91 6.37 10.69 9.51
CA ILE A 91 6.60 11.85 10.36
C ILE A 91 5.38 12.75 10.28
N ASN A 92 4.65 12.85 11.39
CA ASN A 92 3.49 13.72 11.52
C ASN A 92 3.92 15.10 12.03
N LYS A 93 3.39 16.16 11.41
CA LYS A 93 3.65 17.54 11.80
C LYS A 93 2.38 18.35 11.91
N VAL A 94 2.38 19.33 12.80
CA VAL A 94 1.39 20.40 12.88
C VAL A 94 2.13 21.73 12.87
N ASN A 95 1.74 22.64 11.97
CA ASN A 95 2.43 23.93 11.77
C ASN A 95 3.96 23.77 11.63
N ASN A 96 4.36 22.75 10.87
CA ASN A 96 5.76 22.38 10.61
C ASN A 96 6.57 21.90 11.83
N GLN A 97 5.94 21.70 12.99
CA GLN A 97 6.55 21.06 14.16
C GLN A 97 6.20 19.57 14.19
N ILE A 98 7.18 18.71 14.45
CA ILE A 98 6.97 17.26 14.55
C ILE A 98 6.15 16.97 15.81
N THR A 99 5.02 16.29 15.64
CA THR A 99 4.15 15.87 16.74
C THR A 99 4.27 14.39 17.06
N ASP A 100 4.58 13.58 16.05
CA ASP A 100 4.71 12.13 16.18
C ASP A 100 5.61 11.59 15.06
N GLN A 101 6.33 10.50 15.36
CA GLN A 101 7.09 9.76 14.37
C GLN A 101 6.94 8.27 14.64
N SER A 102 6.65 7.52 13.59
CA SER A 102 6.55 6.07 13.64
C SER A 102 7.35 5.43 12.51
N VAL A 103 7.96 4.28 12.82
CA VAL A 103 8.60 3.43 11.83
C VAL A 103 7.99 2.05 11.97
N ALA A 104 7.34 1.57 10.92
CA ALA A 104 6.76 0.23 10.86
C ALA A 104 7.44 -0.60 9.77
N ILE A 105 7.57 -1.91 9.98
CA ILE A 105 7.98 -2.86 8.94
C ILE A 105 6.79 -3.78 8.67
N ASN A 106 6.26 -3.74 7.45
CA ASN A 106 5.22 -4.64 6.99
C ASN A 106 5.85 -5.90 6.38
N TYR A 107 5.30 -7.07 6.70
CA TYR A 107 5.80 -8.38 6.28
C TYR A 107 4.81 -9.08 5.36
N PHE A 108 5.28 -9.56 4.22
CA PHE A 108 4.43 -10.19 3.20
C PHE A 108 5.19 -11.19 2.34
N THR A 109 4.49 -12.14 1.72
CA THR A 109 5.06 -12.98 0.64
C THR A 109 4.70 -12.42 -0.73
N LEU A 110 5.48 -12.84 -1.73
CA LEU A 110 5.22 -12.58 -3.13
C LEU A 110 4.69 -13.86 -3.79
N ASN A 111 3.77 -13.74 -4.74
CA ASN A 111 3.29 -14.84 -5.59
C ASN A 111 2.77 -16.08 -4.81
N PRO A 112 1.62 -16.01 -4.12
CA PRO A 112 0.68 -14.88 -4.10
C PRO A 112 1.07 -13.79 -3.09
N LEU A 113 0.58 -12.57 -3.31
CA LEU A 113 0.66 -11.52 -2.29
C LEU A 113 -0.16 -11.93 -1.06
N VAL A 114 0.53 -12.13 0.06
CA VAL A 114 -0.10 -12.44 1.37
C VAL A 114 0.56 -11.62 2.46
N PHE A 115 -0.25 -10.89 3.22
CA PHE A 115 0.22 -10.17 4.40
C PHE A 115 0.35 -11.08 5.62
N HIS A 116 1.41 -10.88 6.39
CA HIS A 116 1.70 -11.67 7.60
C HIS A 116 1.64 -10.85 8.88
N GLY A 117 1.78 -9.53 8.79
CA GLY A 117 1.71 -8.60 9.91
C GLY A 117 2.71 -7.47 9.76
N PHE A 118 2.94 -6.74 10.85
CA PHE A 118 3.93 -5.69 10.98
C PHE A 118 4.61 -5.70 12.35
N THR A 119 5.74 -4.99 12.43
CA THR A 119 6.29 -4.50 13.69
C THR A 119 6.46 -3.00 13.62
N ASP A 120 6.45 -2.32 14.76
CA ASP A 120 6.73 -0.88 14.80
C ASP A 120 7.81 -0.51 15.84
N SER A 121 8.26 0.75 15.76
CA SER A 121 9.28 1.33 16.63
C SER A 121 8.86 1.43 18.10
N SER A 122 7.57 1.27 18.42
CA SER A 122 7.10 1.18 19.82
C SER A 122 7.21 -0.23 20.40
N GLY A 123 7.59 -1.21 19.57
CA GLY A 123 7.72 -2.61 19.94
C GLY A 123 6.48 -3.44 19.63
N LYS A 124 5.41 -2.85 19.08
CA LYS A 124 4.20 -3.60 18.72
C LYS A 124 4.53 -4.68 17.70
N TYR A 125 3.78 -5.75 17.80
CA TYR A 125 3.91 -6.93 16.94
C TYR A 125 2.53 -7.34 16.51
N SER A 126 2.25 -7.43 15.22
CA SER A 126 0.93 -7.84 14.74
C SER A 126 0.98 -9.15 13.95
N LEU A 127 -0.15 -9.86 13.93
CA LEU A 127 -0.36 -10.99 13.04
C LEU A 127 -1.54 -10.70 12.13
N SER A 128 -1.28 -10.72 10.83
CA SER A 128 -2.30 -10.53 9.81
C SER A 128 -2.86 -11.87 9.34
N ASN A 129 -4.18 -11.94 9.25
CA ASN A 129 -4.92 -13.03 8.63
C ASN A 129 -5.61 -12.49 7.38
N GLN A 130 -5.09 -12.82 6.20
CA GLN A 130 -5.68 -12.44 4.93
C GLN A 130 -6.96 -13.25 4.69
N THR A 131 -8.10 -12.55 4.74
CA THR A 131 -9.43 -13.19 4.75
C THR A 131 -9.94 -13.53 3.35
N THR A 132 -9.39 -12.88 2.32
CA THR A 132 -9.72 -13.15 0.91
C THR A 132 -8.48 -13.10 0.02
N THR A 133 -8.51 -13.80 -1.11
CA THR A 133 -7.47 -13.68 -2.12
C THR A 133 -7.55 -12.32 -2.81
N ILE A 134 -6.42 -11.60 -2.86
CA ILE A 134 -6.33 -10.33 -3.59
C ILE A 134 -6.46 -10.62 -5.09
N PRO A 135 -7.42 -10.02 -5.79
CA PRO A 135 -7.61 -10.30 -7.21
C PRO A 135 -6.48 -9.68 -8.04
N LYS A 136 -6.09 -10.37 -9.12
CA LYS A 136 -5.12 -9.82 -10.08
C LYS A 136 -5.63 -8.57 -10.76
N MET A 137 -6.90 -8.58 -11.16
CA MET A 137 -7.62 -7.48 -11.80
C MET A 137 -8.97 -7.28 -11.10
N ALA A 138 -9.44 -6.05 -10.98
CA ALA A 138 -10.79 -5.75 -10.53
C ALA A 138 -11.44 -4.67 -11.40
N THR A 139 -12.76 -4.72 -11.54
CA THR A 139 -13.53 -3.67 -12.20
C THR A 139 -13.76 -2.50 -11.26
N VAL A 140 -13.84 -1.29 -11.80
CA VAL A 140 -14.30 -0.11 -11.06
C VAL A 140 -15.62 -0.41 -10.35
N GLY A 141 -15.73 0.00 -9.09
CA GLY A 141 -16.87 -0.29 -8.20
C GLY A 141 -16.69 -1.57 -7.37
N SER A 142 -15.65 -2.37 -7.62
CA SER A 142 -15.35 -3.55 -6.81
C SER A 142 -14.80 -3.14 -5.43
N SER A 143 -15.14 -3.95 -4.44
CA SER A 143 -14.57 -3.89 -3.10
C SER A 143 -14.59 -5.28 -2.47
N SER A 144 -13.70 -5.55 -1.53
CA SER A 144 -13.70 -6.78 -0.74
C SER A 144 -12.98 -6.59 0.58
N LYS A 145 -13.21 -7.50 1.53
CA LYS A 145 -12.37 -7.63 2.71
C LYS A 145 -10.94 -7.94 2.31
N LEU A 146 -9.96 -7.47 3.07
CA LEU A 146 -8.55 -7.74 2.85
C LEU A 146 -8.00 -8.62 3.97
N ILE A 147 -7.85 -8.07 5.17
CA ILE A 147 -7.22 -8.73 6.32
C ILE A 147 -7.98 -8.44 7.61
N THR A 148 -7.85 -9.37 8.56
CA THR A 148 -8.04 -9.08 9.98
C THR A 148 -6.67 -9.14 10.65
N GLU A 149 -6.36 -8.16 11.48
CA GLU A 149 -5.04 -8.01 12.07
C GLU A 149 -5.11 -7.86 13.59
N ASP A 150 -4.43 -8.77 14.28
CA ASP A 150 -4.31 -8.77 15.73
C ASP A 150 -3.00 -8.12 16.15
N VAL A 151 -3.07 -7.10 17.00
CA VAL A 151 -1.91 -6.34 17.46
C VAL A 151 -1.61 -6.69 18.91
N TYR A 152 -0.35 -7.01 19.18
CA TYR A 152 0.18 -7.34 20.49
C TYR A 152 1.15 -6.24 20.96
N ALA A 153 1.25 -6.09 22.28
CA ALA A 153 2.16 -5.13 22.90
C ALA A 153 3.62 -5.37 22.51
N ASP A 154 3.98 -6.64 22.30
CA ASP A 154 5.32 -7.06 21.90
C ASP A 154 5.30 -8.44 21.22
N ARG A 155 6.48 -8.87 20.74
CA ARG A 155 6.70 -10.16 20.06
C ARG A 155 6.37 -11.41 20.88
N SER A 156 6.23 -11.30 22.21
CA SER A 156 5.83 -12.45 23.04
C SER A 156 4.38 -12.85 22.81
N MET A 157 3.58 -11.95 22.21
CA MET A 157 2.16 -12.13 21.92
C MET A 157 1.32 -12.48 23.16
N ARG A 158 1.82 -12.19 24.38
CA ARG A 158 1.11 -12.47 25.65
C ARG A 158 -0.03 -11.51 25.92
N LYS A 159 0.07 -10.26 25.42
CA LYS A 159 -0.93 -9.21 25.62
C LYS A 159 -1.37 -8.66 24.27
N LYS A 160 -2.55 -9.09 23.82
CA LYS A 160 -3.26 -8.49 22.69
C LYS A 160 -3.77 -7.12 23.11
N ILE A 161 -3.46 -6.10 22.32
CA ILE A 161 -3.82 -4.69 22.58
C ILE A 161 -4.82 -4.13 21.56
N GLY A 162 -5.10 -4.87 20.49
CA GLY A 162 -6.12 -4.49 19.53
C GLY A 162 -6.37 -5.54 18.46
N THR A 163 -7.46 -5.32 17.73
CA THR A 163 -7.76 -5.97 16.46
C THR A 163 -8.32 -4.90 15.53
N TYR A 164 -7.89 -4.89 14.29
CA TYR A 164 -8.54 -4.11 13.25
C TYR A 164 -8.76 -4.93 11.99
N ASN A 165 -9.67 -4.47 11.16
CA ASN A 165 -9.93 -5.04 9.85
C ASN A 165 -9.49 -4.06 8.78
N GLN A 166 -9.07 -4.60 7.65
CA GLN A 166 -8.90 -3.84 6.44
C GLN A 166 -9.77 -4.38 5.32
N ASP A 167 -10.31 -3.47 4.55
CA ASP A 167 -11.02 -3.71 3.31
C ASP A 167 -10.27 -2.98 2.18
N TRP A 168 -10.58 -3.32 0.94
CA TRP A 168 -10.14 -2.55 -0.21
C TRP A 168 -11.32 -2.19 -1.11
N SER A 169 -11.21 -1.06 -1.78
CA SER A 169 -12.18 -0.61 -2.78
C SER A 169 -11.49 0.01 -4.00
N LEU A 170 -12.18 -0.01 -5.14
CA LEU A 170 -11.73 0.59 -6.38
C LEU A 170 -12.81 1.53 -6.92
N THR A 171 -12.51 2.83 -7.00
CA THR A 171 -13.43 3.85 -7.52
C THR A 171 -12.82 4.60 -8.69
N ARG A 172 -13.65 5.11 -9.60
CA ARG A 172 -13.15 5.84 -10.78
C ARG A 172 -12.58 7.20 -10.38
N ASP A 173 -11.44 7.55 -10.97
CA ASP A 173 -10.88 8.92 -10.93
C ASP A 173 -11.08 9.61 -12.28
N SER A 174 -10.68 8.95 -13.38
CA SER A 174 -10.84 9.45 -14.74
C SER A 174 -11.06 8.30 -15.74
N ASN A 175 -10.98 8.56 -17.05
CA ASN A 175 -11.06 7.52 -18.08
C ASN A 175 -9.91 6.52 -18.02
N ASN A 176 -8.76 6.88 -17.44
CA ASN A 176 -7.55 6.03 -17.42
C ASN A 176 -6.93 5.83 -16.03
N THR A 177 -7.55 6.38 -14.98
CA THR A 177 -7.11 6.26 -13.58
C THR A 177 -8.25 5.89 -12.64
N ALA A 178 -7.91 5.19 -11.57
CA ALA A 178 -8.82 4.84 -10.49
C ALA A 178 -8.16 5.11 -9.12
N TRP A 179 -8.99 5.36 -8.12
CA TRP A 179 -8.57 5.37 -6.71
C TRP A 179 -8.73 3.96 -6.16
N PHE A 180 -7.59 3.35 -5.83
CA PHE A 180 -7.52 2.11 -5.07
C PHE A 180 -7.32 2.44 -3.60
N CYS A 181 -8.31 2.14 -2.77
CA CYS A 181 -8.30 2.48 -1.35
C CYS A 181 -8.15 1.25 -0.48
N ILE A 182 -7.38 1.37 0.60
CA ILE A 182 -7.32 0.43 1.71
C ILE A 182 -8.01 1.12 2.89
N GLU A 183 -9.18 0.63 3.27
CA GLU A 183 -9.91 1.13 4.44
C GLU A 183 -9.47 0.34 5.67
N THR A 184 -9.16 1.03 6.77
CA THR A 184 -8.82 0.42 8.06
C THR A 184 -9.85 0.84 9.10
N SER A 185 -10.37 -0.15 9.85
CA SER A 185 -11.39 0.07 10.90
C SER A 185 -10.84 0.74 12.17
N ALA A 186 -9.57 1.10 12.18
CA ALA A 186 -8.86 1.80 13.24
C ALA A 186 -7.99 2.90 12.62
N ASN A 187 -7.80 4.00 13.34
CA ASN A 187 -6.88 5.05 12.92
C ASN A 187 -5.46 4.71 13.39
N LEU A 188 -4.63 4.19 12.47
CA LEU A 188 -3.25 3.82 12.75
C LEU A 188 -2.26 5.00 12.63
N LEU A 189 -2.72 6.16 12.14
CA LEU A 189 -1.88 7.36 11.96
C LEU A 189 -1.89 8.29 13.17
N LEU A 190 -2.94 8.23 14.00
CA LEU A 190 -3.05 8.99 15.23
C LEU A 190 -3.18 8.02 16.41
N ASN A 191 -2.17 8.00 17.28
CA ASN A 191 -2.06 7.06 18.40
C ASN A 191 -3.24 7.03 19.39
N ASN A 192 -4.19 7.98 19.32
CA ASN A 192 -5.24 8.19 20.32
C ASN A 192 -6.64 8.40 19.72
N ASP A 193 -7.04 7.59 18.74
CA ASP A 193 -8.45 7.57 18.32
C ASP A 193 -8.99 6.13 18.17
N PRO A 194 -9.42 5.50 19.27
CA PRO A 194 -9.83 4.11 19.28
C PRO A 194 -11.09 3.82 18.44
N ASN A 195 -11.83 4.85 18.03
CA ASN A 195 -13.03 4.70 17.20
C ASN A 195 -12.89 5.38 15.82
N GLY A 196 -11.71 5.93 15.52
CA GLY A 196 -11.44 6.53 14.22
C GLY A 196 -11.23 5.48 13.14
N THR A 197 -11.56 5.82 11.90
CA THR A 197 -11.22 5.01 10.72
C THR A 197 -10.27 5.78 9.82
N SER A 198 -9.50 5.06 9.02
CA SER A 198 -8.65 5.66 7.99
C SER A 198 -8.88 4.98 6.64
N SER A 199 -8.77 5.75 5.57
CA SER A 199 -8.76 5.25 4.20
C SER A 199 -7.53 5.79 3.50
N GLU A 200 -6.60 4.91 3.16
CA GLU A 200 -5.43 5.23 2.35
C GLU A 200 -5.74 4.93 0.89
N CYS A 201 -5.85 5.96 0.06
CA CYS A 201 -6.18 5.83 -1.35
C CYS A 201 -4.99 6.16 -2.22
N TYR A 202 -4.75 5.31 -3.21
CA TYR A 202 -3.69 5.41 -4.19
C TYR A 202 -4.31 5.59 -5.57
N LYS A 203 -3.95 6.67 -6.28
CA LYS A 203 -4.34 6.84 -7.67
C LYS A 203 -3.51 5.91 -8.52
N ILE A 204 -4.15 4.99 -9.24
CA ILE A 204 -3.48 3.99 -10.06
C ILE A 204 -3.84 4.12 -11.53
N ASN A 205 -2.87 3.85 -12.41
CA ASN A 205 -3.10 3.70 -13.85
C ASN A 205 -3.43 2.24 -14.22
N ALA A 206 -3.70 2.00 -15.51
CA ALA A 206 -3.98 0.65 -16.05
C ALA A 206 -2.85 -0.38 -15.87
N ARG A 207 -1.65 0.04 -15.45
CA ARG A 207 -0.50 -0.84 -15.15
C ARG A 207 -0.32 -1.08 -13.64
N GLY A 208 -1.13 -0.45 -12.80
CA GLY A 208 -1.00 -0.51 -11.34
C GLY A 208 0.12 0.38 -10.79
N ASP A 209 0.66 1.31 -11.58
CA ASP A 209 1.59 2.30 -11.04
C ASP A 209 0.83 3.29 -10.15
N ILE A 210 1.41 3.62 -9.01
CA ILE A 210 0.90 4.65 -8.10
C ILE A 210 1.32 6.01 -8.64
N LEU A 211 0.35 6.86 -8.95
CA LEU A 211 0.54 8.21 -9.46
C LEU A 211 0.44 9.28 -8.38
N ASP A 212 -0.41 9.03 -7.39
CA ASP A 212 -0.74 9.98 -6.33
C ASP A 212 -1.32 9.21 -5.13
N SER A 213 -1.42 9.85 -3.98
CA SER A 213 -2.11 9.31 -2.81
C SER A 213 -2.84 10.38 -2.00
N LYS A 214 -3.85 9.91 -1.28
CA LYS A 214 -4.57 10.71 -0.28
C LYS A 214 -4.94 9.81 0.88
N VAL A 215 -5.05 10.41 2.06
CA VAL A 215 -5.49 9.73 3.27
C VAL A 215 -6.70 10.46 3.82
N THR A 216 -7.76 9.73 4.10
CA THR A 216 -8.92 10.25 4.79
C THR A 216 -8.95 9.66 6.19
N ILE A 217 -8.98 10.53 7.21
CA ILE A 217 -9.18 10.15 8.60
C ILE A 217 -10.60 10.57 8.98
N SER A 218 -11.35 9.67 9.58
CA SER A 218 -12.70 9.92 10.08
C SER A 218 -12.74 9.66 11.58
N GLN A 219 -13.17 10.65 12.35
CA GLN A 219 -13.27 10.57 13.81
C GLN A 219 -14.73 10.75 14.23
N PRO A 220 -15.31 9.82 15.01
CA PRO A 220 -16.63 10.03 15.59
C PRO A 220 -16.64 11.25 16.51
N THR A 221 -17.73 12.01 16.44
CA THR A 221 -18.02 13.18 17.29
C THR A 221 -19.45 13.09 17.79
N VAL A 222 -19.80 13.90 18.79
CA VAL A 222 -21.18 13.99 19.30
C VAL A 222 -22.22 14.35 18.23
N ASN A 223 -21.81 14.96 17.11
CA ASN A 223 -22.69 15.44 16.03
C ASN A 223 -22.53 14.68 14.71
N GLY A 224 -21.90 13.50 14.70
CA GLY A 224 -21.60 12.73 13.49
C GLY A 224 -20.11 12.42 13.37
N ALA A 225 -19.54 12.41 12.17
CA ALA A 225 -18.11 12.18 11.97
C ALA A 225 -17.38 13.45 11.51
N LYS A 226 -16.22 13.74 12.11
CA LYS A 226 -15.27 14.73 11.60
C LYS A 226 -14.30 14.05 10.66
N THR A 227 -14.30 14.48 9.40
CA THR A 227 -13.40 13.94 8.38
C THR A 227 -12.28 14.94 8.07
N ILE A 228 -11.05 14.44 7.99
CA ILE A 228 -9.88 15.19 7.58
C ILE A 228 -9.28 14.46 6.39
N VAL A 229 -9.08 15.18 5.28
CA VAL A 229 -8.48 14.63 4.06
C VAL A 229 -7.09 15.23 3.89
N PHE A 230 -6.09 14.37 3.90
CA PHE A 230 -4.71 14.68 3.54
C PHE A 230 -4.50 14.33 2.07
N THR A 231 -4.00 15.28 1.28
CA THR A 231 -3.68 15.07 -0.14
C THR A 231 -2.21 15.33 -0.39
N SER A 232 -1.62 14.69 -1.41
CA SER A 232 -0.26 15.04 -1.82
C SER A 232 -0.13 16.54 -2.09
N ARG A 233 1.01 17.10 -1.69
CA ARG A 233 1.49 18.38 -2.24
C ARG A 233 1.91 18.23 -3.69
#